data_AF-A0A450UGK5-F1
#
_entry.id   AF-A0A450UGK5-F1
#
_cell.length_a   1.000
_cell.length_b   1.000
_cell.length_c   1.000
_cell.angle_alpha   90.00
_cell.angle_beta   90.00
_cell.angle_gamma   90.00
#
_symmetry.space_group_name_H-M   'P 1'
#
loop_
_entity.id
_entity.type
_entity.pdbx_description
1 polymer ?
#
loop_
_entity_poly.entity_id
_entity_poly.type
_entity_poly.pdbx_seq_one_letter_code
_entity_poly.pdbx_strand_id
1 'polypeptide(L)' 'MQSAARLVGSAGIFVDAKDDAAAAFYRQYGFSACEGDPFKLYLPMTV' A
#
# COMPACT_ATOMS: atom_id res chain seq x y z
N MET A 1 -11.20 20.47 -5.78
CA MET A 1 -11.69 19.12 -6.13
C MET A 1 -11.50 18.21 -4.93
N GLN A 2 -12.54 17.52 -4.45
CA GLN A 2 -12.35 16.45 -3.45
C GLN A 2 -11.74 15.23 -4.15
N SER A 3 -10.78 14.57 -3.50
CA SER A 3 -10.20 13.32 -3.97
C SER A 3 -11.22 12.18 -3.84
N ALA A 4 -11.22 11.25 -4.79
CA ALA A 4 -12.13 10.10 -4.76
C ALA A 4 -12.02 9.30 -3.45
N ALA A 5 -10.81 9.17 -2.90
CA ALA A 5 -10.54 8.52 -1.62
C ALA A 5 -11.41 9.05 -0.47
N ARG A 6 -11.69 10.36 -0.42
CA ARG A 6 -12.51 10.98 0.62
C ARG A 6 -14.00 10.72 0.45
N LEU A 7 -14.48 10.61 -0.78
CA LEU A 7 -15.90 10.34 -1.07
C LEU A 7 -16.29 8.91 -0.74
N VAL A 8 -15.34 7.97 -0.83
CA VAL A 8 -15.60 6.54 -0.64
C VAL A 8 -14.98 5.97 0.64
N GLY A 9 -14.35 6.82 1.47
CA GLY A 9 -13.76 6.41 2.76
C GLY A 9 -12.55 5.47 2.62
N SER A 10 -11.69 5.65 1.62
CA SER A 10 -10.49 4.83 1.44
C SER A 10 -9.41 5.15 2.46
N ALA A 11 -8.90 4.13 3.15
CA ALA A 11 -7.80 4.28 4.12
C ALA A 11 -6.40 4.10 3.52
N GLY A 12 -6.27 3.43 2.36
CA GLY A 12 -4.97 3.06 1.80
C GLY A 12 -5.06 2.22 0.53
N ILE A 13 -3.89 1.87 -0.02
CA ILE A 13 -3.72 0.94 -1.14
C ILE A 13 -3.02 -0.31 -0.62
N PHE A 14 -3.50 -1.48 -1.01
CA PHE A 14 -2.82 -2.76 -0.78
C PHE A 14 -2.26 -3.31 -2.08
N VAL A 15 -1.11 -3.98 -2.00
CA VAL A 15 -0.50 -4.70 -3.11
C VAL A 15 -0.01 -6.07 -2.64
N ASP A 16 -0.22 -7.09 -3.47
CA ASP A 16 0.44 -8.38 -3.36
C ASP A 16 1.69 -8.35 -4.25
N ALA A 17 2.87 -8.28 -3.64
CA ALA A 17 4.14 -8.30 -4.35
C ALA A 17 4.40 -9.69 -4.94
N LYS A 18 4.81 -9.71 -6.21
CA LYS A 18 5.05 -10.97 -6.94
C LYS A 18 6.27 -11.74 -6.42
N ASP A 19 7.30 -11.01 -6.00
CA ASP A 19 8.59 -11.53 -5.56
C ASP A 19 9.31 -10.50 -4.66
N ASP A 20 10.50 -10.87 -4.17
CA ASP A 20 11.31 -10.03 -3.29
C ASP A 20 11.73 -8.71 -3.94
N ALA A 21 11.98 -8.71 -5.25
CA ALA A 21 12.36 -7.51 -5.98
C ALA A 21 11.19 -6.51 -6.05
N ALA A 22 9.99 -6.99 -6.34
CA ALA A 22 8.77 -6.19 -6.30
C ALA A 22 8.50 -5.67 -4.89
N ALA A 23 8.67 -6.50 -3.85
CA ALA A 23 8.45 -6.08 -2.47
C ALA A 23 9.45 -4.99 -2.04
N ALA A 24 10.71 -5.12 -2.42
CA ALA A 24 11.74 -4.11 -2.17
C ALA A 24 11.43 -2.80 -2.91
N PHE A 25 10.97 -2.87 -4.15
CA PHE A 25 10.54 -1.70 -4.92
C PHE A 25 9.43 -0.93 -4.21
N TYR A 26 8.33 -1.58 -3.81
CA TYR A 26 7.21 -0.89 -3.16
C TYR A 26 7.62 -0.27 -1.81
N ARG A 27 8.47 -0.93 -1.03
CA ARG A 27 8.97 -0.39 0.26
C ARG A 27 9.73 0.93 0.09
N GLN A 28 10.43 1.13 -1.02
CA GLN A 28 11.10 2.41 -1.31
C GLN A 28 10.13 3.59 -1.47
N TYR A 29 8.87 3.31 -1.84
CA TYR A 29 7.80 4.31 -1.97
C TYR A 29 6.90 4.43 -0.73
N GLY A 30 7.35 3.90 0.42
CA GLY A 30 6.65 4.06 1.70
C GLY A 30 5.61 2.98 2.01
N PHE A 31 5.51 1.93 1.20
CA PHE A 31 4.69 0.78 1.55
C PHE A 31 5.28 0.01 2.74
N SER A 32 4.42 -0.41 3.66
CA SER A 32 4.78 -1.26 4.80
C SER A 32 4.23 -2.67 4.62
N ALA A 33 4.93 -3.69 5.15
CA ALA A 33 4.44 -5.06 5.10
C ALA A 33 3.31 -5.31 6.11
N CYS A 34 2.36 -6.15 5.73
CA CYS A 34 1.35 -6.69 6.62
C CYS A 34 1.98 -7.72 7.57
N GLU A 35 1.40 -7.85 8.76
CA GLU A 35 1.86 -8.83 9.73
C GLU A 35 1.65 -10.25 9.18
N GLY A 36 2.68 -11.10 9.28
CA GLY A 36 2.65 -12.50 8.86
C GLY A 36 2.81 -12.75 7.36
N ASP A 37 2.82 -11.73 6.50
CA ASP A 37 3.04 -11.89 5.06
C ASP A 37 3.90 -10.74 4.49
N PRO A 38 5.19 -11.00 4.19
CA PRO A 38 6.11 -9.97 3.70
C PRO A 38 5.82 -9.54 2.25
N PHE A 39 4.94 -10.23 1.52
CA PHE A 39 4.56 -9.88 0.16
C PHE A 39 3.25 -9.10 0.09
N LYS A 40 2.44 -9.12 1.15
CA LYS A 40 1.32 -8.18 1.32
C LYS A 40 1.81 -6.87 1.86
N LEU A 41 1.69 -5.81 1.08
CA LEU A 41 2.11 -4.48 1.47
C LEU A 41 0.95 -3.50 1.41
N TYR A 42 1.01 -2.45 2.23
CA TYR A 42 0.04 -1.37 2.22
C TYR A 42 0.69 0.01 2.29
N LEU A 43 0.07 0.97 1.62
CA LEU A 43 0.40 2.39 1.71
C LEU A 43 -0.82 3.14 2.27
N PRO A 44 -0.74 3.72 3.48
CA PRO A 44 -1.84 4.51 4.01
C PRO A 44 -2.04 5.77 3.17
N MET A 45 -3.30 6.11 2.89
CA MET A 45 -3.65 7.38 2.27
C MET A 45 -3.76 8.46 3.36
N THR A 46 -3.01 9.55 3.21
CA THR A 46 -3.23 10.77 3.98
C THR A 46 -4.33 11.56 3.27
N VAL A 47 -5.57 11.44 3.76
CA VAL A 47 -6.74 12.16 3.23
C VAL A 47 -6.96 13.51 3.90
#